data_AF-A0A2Z5X4D2-F1
#
_entry.id   AF-A0A2Z5X4D2-F1
#
_cell.length_a   1.000
_cell.length_b   1.000
_cell.length_c   1.000
_cell.angle_alpha   90.00
_cell.angle_beta   90.00
_cell.angle_gamma   90.00
#
_symmetry.space_group_name_H-M   'P 1'
#
loop_
_entity.id
_entity.type
_entity.pdbx_description
1 polymer ?
#
loop_
_entity_poly.entity_id
_entity_poly.type
_entity_poly.pdbx_seq_one_letter_code
_entity_poly.pdbx_strand_id
1 'polypeptide(L)' 'MNRGEIWLVQLNPSVGSEIGKTRPVIIVSNNAIGILPLKVIIPITDWK' A
#
# COMPACT_ATOMS: atom_id res chain seq x y z
N MET A 1 10.98 -5.51 1.30
CA MET A 1 9.65 -4.98 1.65
C MET A 1 9.59 -4.75 3.15
N ASN A 2 10.36 -3.76 3.59
CA ASN A 2 10.47 -3.34 4.98
C ASN A 2 9.49 -2.21 5.28
N ARG A 3 9.15 -2.05 6.56
CA ARG A 3 8.36 -0.91 7.04
C ARG A 3 9.05 0.39 6.67
N GLY A 4 8.30 1.32 6.07
CA GLY A 4 8.80 2.63 5.64
C GLY A 4 9.32 2.69 4.21
N GLU A 5 9.41 1.57 3.50
CA GLU A 5 9.72 1.59 2.07
C GLU A 5 8.52 2.11 1.26
N ILE A 6 8.80 2.82 0.16
CA ILE A 6 7.81 3.32 -0.80
C ILE A 6 7.86 2.44 -2.05
N TRP A 7 6.70 1.94 -2.47
CA TRP A 7 6.56 1.04 -3.62
C TRP A 7 5.50 1.58 -4.58
N LEU A 8 5.72 1.39 -5.88
CA LEU A 8 4.73 1.69 -6.90
C LEU A 8 3.80 0.47 -7.07
N VAL A 9 2.52 0.61 -6.76
CA VAL A 9 1.55 -0.51 -6.78
C VAL A 9 0.34 -0.15 -7.63
N GLN A 10 -0.14 -1.12 -8.41
CA GLN A 10 -1.39 -1.01 -9.16
C GLN A 10 -2.57 -1.41 -8.27
N LEU A 11 -3.43 -0.45 -7.92
CA LEU A 11 -4.58 -0.67 -7.02
C LEU A 11 -5.90 -0.92 -7.77
N ASN A 12 -5.85 -1.24 -9.06
CA ASN A 12 -7.02 -1.56 -9.87
C ASN A 12 -7.28 -3.07 -9.87
N PRO A 13 -8.54 -3.53 -9.84
CA PRO A 13 -9.79 -2.74 -9.85
C PRO A 13 -10.16 -2.20 -8.44
N SER A 14 -10.66 -0.97 -8.40
CA SER A 14 -11.20 -0.33 -7.19
C SER A 14 -12.72 -0.32 -7.23
N VAL A 15 -13.38 -0.62 -6.11
CA VAL A 15 -14.86 -0.62 -6.00
C VAL A 15 -15.32 0.56 -5.15
N GLY A 16 -16.28 1.35 -5.68
CA GLY A 16 -16.86 2.49 -4.97
C GLY A 16 -15.84 3.60 -4.72
N SER A 17 -15.58 3.92 -3.45
CA SER A 17 -14.70 5.01 -3.03
C SER A 17 -13.25 4.57 -2.72
N GLU A 18 -12.88 3.36 -3.13
CA GLU A 18 -11.50 2.86 -2.98
C GLU A 18 -10.51 3.64 -3.85
N ILE A 19 -9.28 3.79 -3.34
CA ILE A 19 -8.20 4.48 -4.05
C ILE A 19 -7.65 3.54 -5.13
N GLY A 20 -7.99 3.80 -6.40
CA GLY A 20 -7.48 3.06 -7.56
C GLY A 20 -6.21 3.66 -8.19
N LYS A 21 -5.91 3.29 -9.44
CA LYS A 21 -4.72 3.68 -10.24
C LYS A 21 -3.38 3.15 -9.70
N THR A 22 -2.35 3.22 -10.54
CA THR A 22 -0.96 2.95 -10.13
C THR A 22 -0.39 4.16 -9.42
N ARG A 23 -0.03 4.02 -8.15
CA ARG A 23 0.47 5.13 -7.33
C ARG A 23 1.46 4.66 -6.26
N PRO A 24 2.30 5.55 -5.72
CA PRO A 24 3.19 5.20 -4.63
C PRO A 24 2.40 4.89 -3.35
N VAL A 25 2.82 3.82 -2.66
CA VAL A 25 2.27 3.37 -1.39
C VAL A 25 3.41 3.18 -0.39
N ILE A 26 3.15 3.40 0.90
CA ILE A 26 4.09 3.14 1.98
C ILE A 26 3.73 1.86 2.73
N ILE A 27 4.73 1.03 3.05
CA ILE A 27 4.52 -0.18 3.84
C ILE A 27 4.53 0.18 5.32
N VAL A 28 3.43 -0.10 6.01
CA VAL A 28 3.32 0.10 7.47
C VAL A 28 3.40 -1.20 8.27
N SER A 29 3.23 -2.34 7.59
CA SER A 29 3.30 -3.66 8.21
C SER A 29 4.69 -3.96 8.76
N ASN A 30 4.74 -4.46 10.00
CA ASN A 30 5.98 -4.90 10.63
C ASN A 30 6.40 -6.28 10.08
N ASN A 31 7.70 -6.47 9.84
CA ASN A 31 8.26 -7.77 9.44
C ASN A 31 8.09 -8.85 10.53
N ALA A 32 7.89 -8.46 11.79
CA ALA A 32 7.66 -9.37 12.90
C ALA A 32 6.26 -10.00 12.93
N ILE A 33 5.32 -9.54 12.09
CA ILE A 33 3.94 -10.07 12.04
C ILE A 33 3.86 -11.50 11.47
N GLY A 34 4.98 -12.05 10.98
CA GLY A 34 5.13 -13.48 10.71
C GLY A 34 4.53 -13.93 9.38
N ILE A 35 5.24 -14.88 8.76
CA ILE A 35 4.93 -15.91 7.74
C ILE A 35 3.90 -15.66 6.62
N LEU A 36 2.87 -14.83 6.82
CA LEU A 36 1.92 -14.48 5.78
C LEU A 36 2.60 -13.62 4.71
N PRO A 37 2.44 -13.94 3.42
CA PRO A 37 2.92 -13.10 2.32
C PRO A 37 2.01 -11.87 2.11
N LEU A 38 1.48 -11.28 3.20
CA LEU A 38 0.57 -10.15 3.18
C LEU A 38 1.20 -8.95 3.88
N LYS A 39 1.13 -7.78 3.25
CA LYS A 39 1.64 -6.52 3.77
C LYS A 39 0.54 -5.46 3.73
N VAL A 40 0.35 -4.79 4.86
CA VAL A 40 -0.50 -3.60 4.95
C VAL A 40 0.26 -2.40 4.37
N ILE A 41 -0.37 -1.77 3.39
CA ILE A 41 0.14 -0.60 2.65
C ILE A 41 -0.84 0.57 2.76
N ILE A 42 -0.32 1.79 2.70
CA ILE A 42 -1.12 3.02 2.67
C ILE A 42 -0.80 3.78 1.39
N PRO A 43 -1.78 4.09 0.53
CA PRO A 43 -1.56 4.89 -0.66
C PRO A 43 -1.28 6.35 -0.31
N ILE A 44 -0.31 6.95 -1.01
CA ILE A 44 -0.02 8.38 -0.88
C ILE A 44 -0.96 9.13 -1.82
N THR A 45 -1.66 10.13 -1.28
CA THR A 45 -2.55 11.03 -2.01
C THR A 45 -2.17 12.47 -1.72
N ASP A 46 -2.31 13.33 -2.73
CA ASP A 46 -2.18 14.77 -2.53
C ASP A 46 -3.39 15.31 -1.74
N TRP A 47 -3.19 16.34 -0.92
CA TRP A 47 -4.26 17.01 -0.18
C TRP A 47 -4.63 18.30 -0.91
N LYS A 48 -5.89 18.41 -1.35
CA LYS A 48 -6.43 19.63 -1.93
C LYS A 48 -7.73 20.00 -1.26
#